data_AF-B4XH26-F1
#
_entry.id   AF-B4XH26-F1
#
_cell.length_a   1.000
_cell.length_b   1.000
_cell.length_c   1.000
_cell.angle_alpha   90.00
_cell.angle_beta   90.00
_cell.angle_gamma   90.00
#
_symmetry.space_group_name_H-M   'P 1'
#
loop_
_entity.id
_entity.type
_entity.pdbx_description
1 polymer ?
#
loop_
_entity_poly.entity_id
_entity_poly.type
_entity_poly.pdbx_seq_one_letter_code
_entity_poly.pdbx_strand_id
1 'polypeptide(L)'
;KIIDAVKFTEEKIKRLKNRSKRLINRIEQIEPSGWKEFMQVSNVIHEIRALDINTHIIFPLGETAAAIRGENELWLAMVLRNKILLELKPAQLAAVCASLVSAGIKVRPGKNNSYIYEPSATVTKFITLLDEQRSALLAMQDKHEVTISCCLDSQFCGMVEAWASGLTWRELMMDCAMDDGDLA
;
A
#
# COMPACT_ATOMS: atom_id res chain seq x y z
N LYS A 1 57.97 -34.41 2.08
CA LYS A 1 57.19 -35.15 3.12
C LYS A 1 56.57 -34.22 4.16
N ILE A 2 57.32 -33.50 5.00
CA ILE A 2 56.71 -32.58 6.01
C ILE A 2 56.04 -31.37 5.35
N ILE A 3 56.69 -30.77 4.34
CA ILE A 3 56.16 -29.61 3.59
C ILE A 3 54.85 -29.93 2.86
N ASP A 4 54.74 -31.15 2.31
CA ASP A 4 53.52 -31.61 1.61
C ASP A 4 52.34 -31.79 2.57
N ALA A 5 52.61 -32.25 3.80
CA ALA A 5 51.58 -32.39 4.84
C ALA A 5 51.05 -31.03 5.30
N VAL A 6 51.92 -30.03 5.47
CA VAL A 6 51.52 -28.66 5.82
C VAL A 6 50.64 -28.06 4.72
N LYS A 7 51.05 -28.19 3.45
CA LYS A 7 50.30 -27.69 2.29
C LYS A 7 48.93 -28.35 2.14
N PHE A 8 48.85 -29.65 2.38
CA PHE A 8 47.58 -30.39 2.40
C PHE A 8 46.66 -29.91 3.53
N THR A 9 47.23 -29.59 4.69
CA THR A 9 46.46 -29.08 5.85
C THR A 9 45.91 -27.69 5.57
N GLU A 10 46.70 -26.80 4.95
CA GLU A 10 46.27 -25.47 4.52
C GLU A 10 45.13 -25.52 3.50
N GLU A 11 45.24 -26.38 2.50
CA GLU A 11 44.18 -26.58 1.50
C GLU A 11 42.89 -27.10 2.14
N LYS A 12 43.01 -28.02 3.10
CA LYS A 12 41.86 -28.55 3.86
C LYS A 12 41.19 -27.45 4.68
N ILE A 13 41.96 -26.61 5.37
CA ILE A 13 41.44 -25.45 6.12
C ILE A 13 40.73 -24.47 5.18
N LYS A 14 41.32 -24.15 4.03
CA LYS A 14 40.72 -23.26 3.03
C LYS A 14 39.39 -23.81 2.49
N ARG A 15 39.32 -25.12 2.19
CA ARG A 15 38.08 -25.78 1.76
C ARG A 15 37.00 -25.73 2.84
N LEU A 16 37.36 -26.01 4.09
CA LEU A 16 36.42 -25.97 5.21
C LEU A 16 35.90 -24.56 5.48
N LYS A 17 36.75 -23.53 5.41
CA LYS A 17 36.34 -22.11 5.51
C LYS A 17 35.37 -21.73 4.40
N ASN A 18 35.65 -22.11 3.16
CA ASN A 18 34.76 -21.86 2.03
C ASN A 18 33.42 -22.58 2.18
N ARG A 19 33.42 -23.82 2.69
CA ARG A 19 32.20 -24.59 2.96
C ARG A 19 31.38 -23.95 4.08
N SER A 20 32.03 -23.52 5.16
CA SER A 20 31.40 -22.80 6.27
C SER A 20 30.74 -21.51 5.80
N LYS A 21 31.46 -20.67 5.03
CA LYS A 21 30.91 -19.43 4.45
C LYS A 21 29.68 -19.70 3.57
N ARG A 22 29.72 -20.74 2.72
CA ARG A 22 28.56 -21.13 1.89
C ARG A 22 27.36 -21.58 2.72
N LEU A 23 27.59 -22.31 3.81
CA LEU A 23 26.52 -22.77 4.69
C LEU A 23 25.91 -21.60 5.48
N ILE A 24 26.73 -20.67 5.97
CA ILE A 24 26.25 -19.46 6.64
C ILE A 24 25.38 -18.63 5.70
N ASN A 25 25.86 -18.33 4.49
CA ASN A 25 25.07 -17.61 3.50
C ASN A 25 23.77 -18.35 3.14
N ARG A 26 23.78 -19.70 3.08
CA ARG A 26 22.54 -20.46 2.87
C ARG A 26 21.61 -20.34 4.06
N ILE A 27 22.11 -20.39 5.29
CA ILE A 27 21.29 -20.22 6.50
C ILE A 27 20.67 -18.82 6.53
N GLU A 28 21.42 -17.77 6.19
CA GLU A 28 20.89 -16.40 6.08
C GLU A 28 19.83 -16.27 4.97
N GLN A 29 19.97 -17.02 3.87
CA GLN A 29 18.95 -17.09 2.82
C GLN A 29 17.78 -18.03 3.16
N ILE A 30 17.96 -18.90 4.17
CA ILE A 30 16.93 -19.80 4.71
C ILE A 30 16.19 -19.14 5.88
N GLU A 31 16.73 -18.07 6.48
CA GLU A 31 15.91 -17.17 7.30
C GLU A 31 14.68 -16.83 6.44
N PRO A 32 13.46 -17.19 6.88
CA PRO A 32 12.31 -17.11 6.01
C PRO A 32 12.19 -15.66 5.57
N SER A 33 12.28 -15.36 4.27
CA SER A 33 12.11 -13.98 3.77
C SER A 33 10.82 -13.36 4.31
N GLY A 34 9.78 -14.19 4.44
CA GLY A 34 8.51 -13.81 5.08
C GLY A 34 8.59 -13.48 6.57
N TRP A 35 9.57 -14.00 7.33
CA TRP A 35 9.78 -13.60 8.73
C TRP A 35 10.37 -12.20 8.84
N LYS A 36 11.33 -11.85 7.96
CA LYS A 36 11.85 -10.48 7.88
C LYS A 36 10.72 -9.51 7.52
N GLU A 37 9.97 -9.80 6.47
CA GLU A 37 8.81 -8.99 6.04
C GLU A 37 7.75 -8.87 7.15
N PHE A 38 7.44 -9.98 7.83
CA PHE A 38 6.53 -9.98 8.97
C PHE A 38 7.02 -9.05 10.09
N MET A 39 8.30 -9.10 10.45
CA MET A 39 8.87 -8.23 11.49
C MET A 39 8.85 -6.75 11.07
N GLN A 40 9.15 -6.44 9.81
CA GLN A 40 9.06 -5.07 9.25
C GLN A 40 7.63 -4.52 9.38
N VAL A 41 6.63 -5.28 8.95
CA VAL A 41 5.20 -4.89 9.08
C VAL A 41 4.76 -4.81 10.54
N SER A 42 5.20 -5.75 11.38
CA SER A 42 4.89 -5.76 12.82
C SER A 42 5.39 -4.47 13.50
N ASN A 43 6.60 -4.02 13.16
CA ASN A 43 7.17 -2.78 13.70
C ASN A 43 6.34 -1.55 13.29
N VAL A 44 5.85 -1.48 12.04
CA VAL A 44 4.92 -0.44 11.56
C VAL A 44 3.64 -0.43 12.40
N ILE A 45 3.01 -1.60 12.57
CA ILE A 45 1.76 -1.76 13.32
C ILE A 45 1.96 -1.36 14.80
N HIS A 46 3.13 -1.65 15.37
CA HIS A 46 3.46 -1.26 16.73
C HIS A 46 3.68 0.24 16.89
N GLU A 47 4.50 0.84 16.03
CA GLU A 47 4.82 2.27 16.09
C GLU A 47 3.57 3.13 15.89
N ILE A 48 2.67 2.75 14.97
CA ILE A 48 1.42 3.47 14.73
C ILE A 48 0.35 3.22 15.81
N ARG A 49 0.64 2.35 16.79
CA ARG A 49 -0.29 1.92 17.83
C ARG A 49 -1.57 1.32 17.25
N ALA A 50 -1.45 0.43 16.26
CA ALA A 50 -2.55 -0.43 15.82
C ALA A 50 -2.60 -1.74 16.64
N LEU A 51 -1.45 -2.27 17.06
CA LEU A 51 -1.31 -3.42 17.96
C LEU A 51 -0.14 -3.20 18.93
N ASP A 52 -0.33 -3.54 20.20
CA ASP A 52 0.80 -3.72 21.10
C ASP A 52 1.33 -5.16 20.97
N ILE A 53 2.54 -5.32 20.44
CA ILE A 53 3.14 -6.64 20.20
C ILE A 53 3.41 -7.39 21.51
N ASN A 54 3.64 -6.69 22.63
CA ASN A 54 3.97 -7.35 23.90
C ASN A 54 2.71 -7.86 24.62
N THR A 55 1.64 -7.06 24.59
CA THR A 55 0.40 -7.37 25.31
C THR A 55 -0.66 -8.02 24.41
N HIS A 56 -0.49 -7.98 23.09
CA HIS A 56 -1.45 -8.38 22.07
C HIS A 56 -2.78 -7.61 22.12
N ILE A 57 -2.79 -6.43 22.76
CA ILE A 57 -3.95 -5.54 22.77
C ILE A 57 -4.05 -4.85 21.41
N ILE A 58 -5.18 -5.05 20.74
CA ILE A 58 -5.53 -4.37 19.50
C ILE A 58 -6.12 -3.00 19.86
N PHE A 59 -5.59 -1.93 19.29
CA PHE A 59 -6.12 -0.58 19.47
C PHE A 59 -7.28 -0.31 18.48
N PRO A 60 -8.11 0.73 18.68
CA PRO A 60 -9.24 1.01 17.78
C PRO A 60 -8.87 1.15 16.29
N LEU A 61 -7.65 1.64 16.00
CA LEU A 61 -7.14 1.67 14.63
C LEU A 61 -6.90 0.25 14.07
N GLY A 62 -6.29 -0.63 14.87
CA GLY A 62 -6.06 -2.03 14.51
C GLY A 62 -7.36 -2.82 14.39
N GLU A 63 -8.36 -2.57 15.23
CA GLU A 63 -9.70 -3.19 15.11
C GLU A 63 -10.35 -2.83 13.77
N THR A 64 -10.25 -1.56 13.39
CA THR A 64 -10.77 -1.08 12.11
C THR A 64 -10.00 -1.70 10.94
N ALA A 65 -8.67 -1.72 11.01
CA ALA A 65 -7.83 -2.35 9.98
C ALA A 65 -8.14 -3.84 9.81
N ALA A 66 -8.31 -4.58 10.92
CA ALA A 66 -8.64 -6.01 10.90
C ALA A 66 -10.00 -6.31 10.22
N ALA A 67 -10.94 -5.35 10.27
CA ALA A 67 -12.28 -5.47 9.70
C ALA A 67 -12.35 -5.17 8.20
N ILE A 68 -11.30 -4.58 7.61
CA ILE A 68 -11.27 -4.16 6.20
C ILE A 68 -10.42 -5.16 5.39
N ARG A 69 -10.63 -5.18 4.07
CA ARG A 69 -9.76 -5.86 3.11
C ARG A 69 -9.36 -4.86 2.04
N GLY A 70 -8.09 -4.86 1.68
CA GLY A 70 -7.54 -3.99 0.65
C GLY A 70 -6.04 -4.21 0.49
N GLU A 71 -5.41 -3.43 -0.37
CA GLU A 71 -3.95 -3.51 -0.56
C GLU A 71 -3.18 -3.06 0.68
N ASN A 72 -3.73 -2.09 1.42
CA ASN A 72 -3.17 -1.58 2.66
C ASN A 72 -4.29 -1.27 3.66
N GLU A 73 -4.64 -2.24 4.50
CA GLU A 73 -5.74 -2.13 5.46
C GLU A 73 -5.48 -1.04 6.51
N LEU A 74 -4.22 -0.80 6.87
CA LEU A 74 -3.85 0.25 7.81
C LEU A 74 -4.15 1.63 7.23
N TRP A 75 -3.76 1.88 5.98
CA TRP A 75 -4.08 3.12 5.27
C TRP A 75 -5.60 3.32 5.18
N LEU A 76 -6.35 2.31 4.74
CA LEU A 76 -7.81 2.40 4.64
C LEU A 76 -8.47 2.67 6.00
N ALA A 77 -7.99 2.02 7.06
CA ALA A 77 -8.48 2.26 8.42
C ALA A 77 -8.19 3.68 8.91
N MET A 78 -7.02 4.24 8.60
CA MET A 78 -6.70 5.63 8.92
C MET A 78 -7.68 6.60 8.24
N VAL A 79 -7.95 6.39 6.94
CA VAL A 79 -8.90 7.21 6.19
C VAL A 79 -10.32 7.07 6.76
N LEU A 80 -10.80 5.84 6.97
CA LEU A 80 -12.17 5.57 7.45
C LEU A 80 -12.44 6.06 8.87
N ARG A 81 -11.39 6.24 9.67
CA ARG A 81 -11.49 6.82 11.01
C ARG A 81 -11.36 8.35 11.03
N ASN A 82 -11.20 8.99 9.88
CA ASN A 82 -11.19 10.44 9.77
C ASN A 82 -12.61 10.98 9.94
N LYS A 83 -12.84 11.80 10.98
CA LYS A 83 -14.15 12.35 11.32
C LYS A 83 -14.76 13.22 10.21
N ILE A 84 -13.92 13.79 9.34
CA ILE A 84 -14.37 14.63 8.21
C ILE A 84 -15.24 13.82 7.24
N LEU A 85 -15.08 12.49 7.17
CA LEU A 85 -15.95 11.64 6.34
C LEU A 85 -17.43 11.74 6.73
N LEU A 86 -17.74 12.05 7.99
CA LEU A 86 -19.11 12.21 8.48
C LEU A 86 -19.79 13.49 7.95
N GLU A 87 -19.00 14.43 7.44
CA GLU A 87 -19.48 15.71 6.89
C GLU A 87 -19.71 15.64 5.37
N LEU A 88 -19.23 14.57 4.72
CA LEU A 88 -19.37 14.39 3.28
C LEU A 88 -20.77 13.93 2.89
N LYS A 89 -21.29 14.48 1.78
CA LYS A 89 -22.49 13.93 1.13
C LYS A 89 -22.21 12.52 0.59
N PRO A 90 -23.22 11.65 0.41
CA PRO A 90 -23.02 10.31 -0.12
C PRO A 90 -22.20 10.26 -1.42
N ALA A 91 -22.47 11.15 -2.38
CA ALA A 91 -21.72 11.24 -3.62
C ALA A 91 -20.25 11.67 -3.42
N GLN A 92 -20.00 12.59 -2.48
CA GLN A 92 -18.65 13.02 -2.13
C GLN A 92 -17.87 11.91 -1.43
N LEU A 93 -18.53 11.14 -0.56
CA LEU A 93 -17.95 9.95 0.06
C LEU A 93 -17.57 8.90 -0.98
N ALA A 94 -18.45 8.62 -1.95
CA ALA A 94 -18.17 7.71 -3.05
C ALA A 94 -16.95 8.15 -3.87
N ALA A 95 -16.83 9.45 -4.16
CA ALA A 95 -15.69 10.04 -4.85
C ALA A 95 -14.37 9.84 -4.08
N VAL A 96 -14.39 10.07 -2.76
CA VAL A 96 -13.22 9.81 -1.90
C VAL A 96 -12.88 8.33 -1.89
N CYS A 97 -13.86 7.43 -1.78
CA CYS A 97 -13.61 5.99 -1.85
C CYS A 97 -13.00 5.57 -3.19
N ALA A 98 -13.41 6.16 -4.30
CA ALA A 98 -12.81 5.93 -5.61
C ALA A 98 -11.29 6.20 -5.57
N SER A 99 -10.88 7.29 -4.92
CA SER A 99 -9.44 7.61 -4.80
C SER A 99 -8.61 6.56 -4.07
N LEU A 100 -9.23 5.72 -3.24
CA LEU A 100 -8.55 4.70 -2.45
C LEU A 100 -8.44 3.36 -3.17
N VAL A 101 -9.18 3.16 -4.27
CA VAL A 101 -9.30 1.86 -4.97
C VAL A 101 -8.95 1.92 -6.45
N SER A 102 -8.82 3.11 -7.03
CA SER A 102 -8.56 3.28 -8.46
C SER A 102 -7.09 3.14 -8.88
N ALA A 103 -6.18 2.71 -7.99
CA ALA A 103 -4.79 2.49 -8.35
C ALA A 103 -4.66 1.53 -9.54
N GLY A 104 -3.87 1.93 -10.54
CA GLY A 104 -3.49 1.06 -11.66
C GLY A 104 -4.52 0.96 -12.78
N ILE A 105 -5.66 1.65 -12.70
CA ILE A 105 -6.59 1.80 -13.84
C ILE A 105 -5.87 2.62 -14.91
N LYS A 106 -5.58 1.97 -16.04
CA LYS A 106 -4.87 2.60 -17.15
C LYS A 106 -5.86 3.21 -18.11
N VAL A 107 -5.84 4.53 -18.23
CA VAL A 107 -6.62 5.18 -19.28
C VAL A 107 -5.85 5.14 -20.58
N ARG A 108 -6.52 4.64 -21.63
CA ARG A 108 -5.98 4.66 -22.98
C ARG A 108 -5.88 6.12 -23.43
N PRO A 109 -4.70 6.60 -23.87
CA PRO A 109 -4.58 7.94 -24.42
C PRO A 109 -5.39 8.02 -25.72
N GLY A 110 -6.56 8.66 -25.65
CA GLY A 110 -7.44 8.96 -26.78
C GLY A 110 -7.23 10.39 -27.28
N LYS A 111 -7.76 10.72 -28.47
CA LYS A 111 -7.65 12.06 -29.08
C LYS A 111 -8.26 13.19 -28.22
N ASN A 112 -9.20 12.86 -27.34
CA ASN A 112 -9.82 13.76 -26.37
C ASN A 112 -9.69 13.13 -24.97
N ASN A 113 -8.57 13.37 -24.30
CA ASN A 113 -8.32 12.85 -22.94
C ASN A 113 -9.02 13.68 -21.85
N SER A 114 -10.16 14.30 -22.18
CA SER A 114 -10.90 15.16 -21.27
C SER A 114 -11.81 14.32 -20.39
N TYR A 115 -11.35 13.95 -19.20
CA TYR A 115 -12.28 13.65 -18.12
C TYR A 115 -13.05 14.93 -17.86
N ILE A 116 -14.33 14.96 -18.21
CA ILE A 116 -15.14 16.20 -18.11
C ILE A 116 -15.55 16.46 -16.65
N TYR A 117 -15.45 15.45 -15.80
CA TYR A 117 -15.93 15.51 -14.42
C TYR A 117 -14.82 15.85 -13.45
N GLU A 118 -14.80 17.11 -13.02
CA GLU A 118 -13.98 17.56 -11.91
C GLU A 118 -14.66 17.24 -10.57
N PRO A 119 -13.93 16.72 -9.57
CA PRO A 119 -14.46 16.53 -8.24
C PRO A 119 -14.84 17.88 -7.61
N SER A 120 -15.81 17.86 -6.69
CA SER A 120 -16.16 19.06 -5.96
C SER A 120 -14.99 19.57 -5.12
N ALA A 121 -14.96 20.88 -4.87
CA ALA A 121 -13.91 21.50 -4.06
C ALA A 121 -13.79 20.88 -2.65
N THR A 122 -14.88 20.34 -2.11
CA THR A 122 -14.87 19.58 -0.85
C THR A 122 -14.06 18.29 -0.97
N VAL A 123 -14.30 17.50 -2.03
CA VAL A 123 -13.57 16.27 -2.30
C VAL A 123 -12.09 16.56 -2.55
N THR A 124 -11.77 17.55 -3.39
CA THR A 124 -10.37 17.94 -3.68
C THR A 124 -9.62 18.33 -2.41
N LYS A 125 -10.21 19.17 -1.56
CA LYS A 125 -9.62 19.56 -0.27
C LYS A 125 -9.37 18.36 0.63
N PHE A 126 -10.31 17.42 0.67
CA PHE A 126 -10.16 16.23 1.50
C PHE A 126 -9.06 15.31 0.97
N ILE A 127 -8.96 15.11 -0.34
CA ILE A 127 -7.86 14.35 -0.95
C ILE A 127 -6.49 14.99 -0.65
N THR A 128 -6.38 16.32 -0.71
CA THR A 128 -5.14 17.01 -0.32
C THR A 128 -4.77 16.74 1.14
N LEU A 129 -5.74 16.78 2.06
CA LEU A 129 -5.51 16.42 3.46
C LEU A 129 -5.07 14.96 3.62
N LEU A 130 -5.70 14.04 2.87
CA LEU A 130 -5.30 12.63 2.89
C LEU A 130 -3.88 12.44 2.36
N ASP A 131 -3.43 13.22 1.38
CA ASP A 131 -2.08 13.10 0.83
C ASP A 131 -0.98 13.46 1.86
N GLU A 132 -1.25 14.42 2.74
CA GLU A 132 -0.38 14.72 3.88
C GLU A 132 -0.28 13.53 4.84
N GLN A 133 -1.42 12.93 5.19
CA GLN A 133 -1.48 11.75 6.06
C GLN A 133 -0.81 10.53 5.42
N ARG A 134 -1.02 10.34 4.11
CA ARG A 134 -0.42 9.29 3.29
C ARG A 134 1.10 9.41 3.28
N SER A 135 1.62 10.61 3.10
CA SER A 135 3.07 10.88 3.11
C SER A 135 3.69 10.52 4.46
N ALA A 136 3.00 10.83 5.58
CA ALA A 136 3.46 10.45 6.91
C ALA A 136 3.48 8.92 7.12
N LEU A 137 2.44 8.21 6.65
CA LEU A 137 2.38 6.76 6.71
C LEU A 137 3.49 6.12 5.86
N LEU A 138 3.69 6.60 4.63
CA LEU A 138 4.74 6.12 3.73
C LEU A 138 6.14 6.33 4.33
N ALA A 139 6.41 7.48 4.93
CA ALA A 139 7.69 7.75 5.60
C ALA A 139 7.92 6.80 6.79
N MET A 140 6.86 6.47 7.53
CA MET A 140 6.95 5.51 8.63
C MET A 140 7.12 4.07 8.13
N GLN A 141 6.47 3.68 7.03
CA GLN A 141 6.71 2.39 6.39
C GLN A 141 8.16 2.27 5.88
N ASP A 142 8.67 3.32 5.22
CA ASP A 142 10.04 3.37 4.70
C ASP A 142 11.10 3.21 5.79
N LYS A 143 10.88 3.86 6.95
CA LYS A 143 11.71 3.70 8.16
C LYS A 143 11.86 2.23 8.59
N HIS A 144 10.85 1.40 8.33
CA HIS A 144 10.83 -0.03 8.65
C HIS A 144 11.05 -0.93 7.42
N GLU A 145 11.52 -0.38 6.30
CA GLU A 145 11.75 -1.10 5.04
C GLU A 145 10.48 -1.77 4.45
N VAL A 146 9.29 -1.20 4.73
CA VAL A 146 8.01 -1.67 4.19
C VAL A 146 7.66 -0.88 2.93
N THR A 147 7.38 -1.60 1.82
CA THR A 147 7.10 -1.01 0.49
C THR A 147 5.66 -1.20 0.01
N ILE A 148 4.71 -1.37 0.94
CA ILE A 148 3.29 -1.51 0.63
C ILE A 148 2.73 -0.15 0.17
N SER A 149 2.00 -0.12 -0.94
CA SER A 149 1.48 1.13 -1.47
C SER A 149 0.37 1.71 -0.58
N CYS A 150 0.19 3.03 -0.63
CA CYS A 150 -0.98 3.70 -0.05
C CYS A 150 -1.70 4.40 -1.20
N CYS A 151 -2.71 3.74 -1.79
CA CYS A 151 -3.44 4.28 -2.93
C CYS A 151 -4.16 5.59 -2.57
N LEU A 152 -3.93 6.62 -3.39
CA LEU A 152 -4.66 7.89 -3.36
C LEU A 152 -4.60 8.51 -4.77
N ASP A 153 -5.52 8.12 -5.64
CA ASP A 153 -5.60 8.58 -7.03
C ASP A 153 -6.87 9.38 -7.28
N SER A 154 -6.74 10.69 -7.52
CA SER A 154 -7.90 11.55 -7.72
C SER A 154 -8.52 11.47 -9.11
N GLN A 155 -7.93 10.71 -10.05
CA GLN A 155 -8.28 10.74 -11.48
C GLN A 155 -9.77 10.49 -11.75
N PHE A 156 -10.43 9.62 -10.98
CA PHE A 156 -11.83 9.23 -11.21
C PHE A 156 -12.82 9.80 -10.19
N CYS A 157 -12.35 10.62 -9.25
CA CYS A 157 -13.20 11.14 -8.18
C CYS A 157 -14.39 11.92 -8.71
N GLY A 158 -14.18 12.83 -9.66
CA GLY A 158 -15.27 13.63 -10.21
C GLY A 158 -16.28 12.79 -11.00
N MET A 159 -15.81 11.78 -11.73
CA MET A 159 -16.67 10.85 -12.47
C MET A 159 -17.55 10.04 -11.53
N VAL A 160 -16.98 9.48 -10.45
CA VAL A 160 -17.74 8.72 -9.45
C VAL A 160 -18.68 9.64 -8.67
N GLU A 161 -18.28 10.88 -8.37
CA GLU A 161 -19.15 11.87 -7.73
C GLU A 161 -20.37 12.20 -8.60
N ALA A 162 -20.16 12.40 -9.91
CA ALA A 162 -21.23 12.68 -10.86
C ALA A 162 -22.19 11.49 -10.98
N TRP A 163 -21.67 10.27 -11.09
CA TRP A 163 -22.47 9.04 -11.14
C TRP A 163 -23.31 8.84 -9.88
N ALA A 164 -22.68 8.97 -8.71
CA ALA A 164 -23.36 8.86 -7.43
C ALA A 164 -24.37 10.00 -7.18
N SER A 165 -24.25 11.12 -7.90
CA SER A 165 -25.20 12.23 -7.89
C SER A 165 -26.38 12.02 -8.86
N GLY A 166 -26.41 10.92 -9.60
CA GLY A 166 -27.53 10.53 -10.46
C GLY A 166 -27.28 10.63 -11.95
N LEU A 167 -26.03 10.90 -12.39
CA LEU A 167 -25.69 10.83 -13.81
C LEU A 167 -25.88 9.39 -14.31
N THR A 168 -26.55 9.22 -15.45
CA THR A 168 -26.81 7.88 -15.98
C THR A 168 -25.55 7.25 -16.57
N TRP A 169 -25.49 5.91 -16.58
CA TRP A 169 -24.40 5.17 -17.24
C TRP A 169 -24.18 5.61 -18.69
N ARG A 170 -25.27 5.85 -19.42
CA ARG A 170 -25.20 6.30 -20.82
C ARG A 170 -24.54 7.67 -20.94
N GLU A 171 -24.91 8.62 -20.10
CA GLU A 171 -24.30 9.97 -20.10
C GLU A 171 -22.83 9.91 -19.71
N LEU A 172 -22.48 9.10 -18.71
CA LEU A 172 -21.12 8.93 -18.25
C LEU A 172 -20.22 8.31 -19.34
N MET A 173 -20.72 7.33 -20.08
CA MET A 173 -20.00 6.68 -21.18
C MET A 173 -19.86 7.54 -22.45
N MET A 174 -20.73 8.54 -22.66
CA MET A 174 -20.60 9.45 -23.81
C MET A 174 -19.34 10.33 -23.72
N ASP A 175 -18.90 10.62 -22.49
CA ASP A 175 -17.79 11.53 -22.19
C ASP A 175 -16.53 10.80 -21.67
N CYS A 176 -16.53 9.46 -21.65
CA CYS A 176 -15.44 8.65 -21.09
C CYS A 176 -14.65 7.90 -22.17
N ALA A 177 -13.32 8.02 -22.13
CA ALA A 177 -12.39 7.29 -23.02
C ALA A 177 -12.03 5.87 -22.50
N MET A 178 -12.78 5.35 -21.53
CA MET A 178 -12.56 4.07 -20.87
C MET A 178 -13.46 2.97 -21.47
N ASP A 179 -13.05 1.71 -21.34
CA ASP A 179 -13.89 0.56 -21.69
C ASP A 179 -15.01 0.38 -20.66
N ASP A 180 -16.17 -0.14 -21.08
CA ASP A 180 -17.29 -0.44 -20.18
C ASP A 180 -16.83 -1.36 -19.02
N GLY A 181 -15.95 -2.32 -19.32
CA GLY A 181 -15.43 -3.28 -18.35
C GLY A 181 -14.36 -2.73 -17.40
N ASP A 182 -13.64 -1.67 -17.79
CA ASP A 182 -12.66 -1.02 -16.90
C ASP A 182 -13.39 -0.07 -15.91
N LEU A 183 -14.59 0.39 -16.28
CA LEU A 183 -15.42 1.31 -15.49
C LEU A 183 -16.34 0.60 -14.49
N ALA A 184 -16.80 -0.62 -14.81
CA ALA A 184 -17.75 -1.40 -14.00
C ALA A 184 -17.07 -2.14 -12.83
#